data_AF-A0A2G0WAH9-F1
#
_entry.id   AF-A0A2G0WAH9-F1
#
_cell.length_a   1.000
_cell.length_b   1.000
_cell.length_c   1.000
_cell.angle_alpha   90.00
_cell.angle_beta   90.00
_cell.angle_gamma   90.00
#
_symmetry.space_group_name_H-M   'P 1'
#
loop_
_entity.id
_entity.type
_entity.pdbx_description
1 polymer ?
#
loop_
_entity_poly.entity_id
_entity_poly.type
_entity_poly.pdbx_seq_one_letter_code
_entity_poly.pdbx_strand_id
1 'polypeptide(L)'
;MTKGAKPGQNRFAGSQKRSRDYRTIRIKEEVIPKLKAFAGKTSFDGVTPFSRFCAELYNDGLPVNEKPIGYRTLVQNDEYWALIGPIYYKYWDSTGTESTKDKLVGKLAVKRADLLQADVERLKKEADALRAALRIHGASPAPLPDAKHTDQGFMAKFDKTCRALKLVLDASDGMFAVDMQANKITCAFNDLEPTEGLAPRELVEPFIAWIKSREKNHGGQ
;
A
#
# COMPACT_ATOMS: atom_id res chain seq x y z
N MET A 1 55.61 -18.84 -39.07
CA MET A 1 54.94 -17.60 -38.63
C MET A 1 55.00 -17.51 -37.11
N THR A 2 55.66 -16.50 -36.55
CA THR A 2 55.89 -16.35 -35.10
C THR A 2 54.57 -16.08 -34.37
N LYS A 3 53.95 -17.13 -33.83
CA LYS A 3 52.85 -17.02 -32.87
C LYS A 3 53.43 -16.66 -31.49
N GLY A 4 53.60 -15.37 -31.24
CA GLY A 4 54.03 -14.87 -29.93
C GLY A 4 54.03 -13.35 -29.89
N ALA A 5 53.62 -12.77 -28.75
CA ALA A 5 53.73 -11.33 -28.55
C ALA A 5 55.21 -10.91 -28.53
N LYS A 6 55.52 -9.77 -29.14
CA LYS A 6 56.87 -9.20 -29.12
C LYS A 6 57.30 -8.88 -27.69
N PRO A 7 58.61 -8.88 -27.37
CA PRO A 7 59.11 -8.42 -26.08
C PRO A 7 58.52 -7.04 -25.75
N GLY A 8 57.93 -6.88 -24.56
CA GLY A 8 57.24 -5.66 -24.13
C GLY A 8 55.75 -5.58 -24.51
N GLN A 9 55.21 -6.46 -25.36
CA GLN A 9 53.78 -6.51 -25.67
C GLN A 9 53.04 -7.52 -24.78
N ASN A 10 51.85 -7.12 -24.31
CA ASN A 10 50.99 -7.98 -23.51
C ASN A 10 50.50 -9.18 -24.34
N ARG A 11 50.91 -10.39 -23.92
CA ARG A 11 50.53 -11.68 -24.53
C ARG A 11 49.03 -11.97 -24.49
N PHE A 12 48.28 -11.30 -23.61
CA PHE A 12 46.85 -11.47 -23.41
C PHE A 12 46.00 -10.36 -24.02
N ALA A 13 46.58 -9.39 -24.73
CA ALA A 13 45.83 -8.25 -25.28
C ALA A 13 44.65 -8.70 -26.17
N GLY A 14 44.84 -9.75 -26.98
CA GLY A 14 43.79 -10.28 -27.85
C GLY A 14 42.68 -11.07 -27.14
N SER A 15 42.96 -11.71 -25.99
CA SER A 15 41.90 -12.35 -25.18
C SER A 15 41.16 -11.32 -24.35
N GLN A 16 41.86 -10.32 -23.81
CA GLN A 16 41.27 -9.20 -23.09
C GLN A 16 40.33 -8.40 -23.99
N LYS A 17 40.74 -8.10 -25.23
CA LYS A 17 39.89 -7.40 -26.20
C LYS A 17 38.62 -8.20 -26.51
N ARG A 18 38.73 -9.49 -26.84
CA ARG A 18 37.56 -10.35 -27.09
C ARG A 18 36.59 -10.41 -25.91
N SER A 19 37.10 -10.48 -24.68
CA SER A 19 36.26 -10.46 -23.49
C SER A 19 35.53 -9.13 -23.30
N ARG A 20 36.18 -7.99 -23.60
CA ARG A 20 35.54 -6.67 -23.58
C ARG A 20 34.50 -6.50 -24.69
N ASP A 21 34.80 -6.98 -25.89
CA ASP A 21 33.90 -6.94 -27.03
C ASP A 21 32.63 -7.75 -26.74
N TYR A 22 32.77 -8.97 -26.22
CA TYR A 22 31.64 -9.80 -25.79
C TYR A 22 30.77 -9.10 -24.73
N ARG A 23 31.39 -8.55 -23.69
CA ARG A 23 30.70 -7.80 -22.63
C ARG A 23 29.91 -6.63 -23.21
N THR A 24 30.52 -5.89 -24.13
CA THR A 24 29.90 -4.74 -24.80
C THR A 24 28.69 -5.15 -25.64
N ILE A 25 28.82 -6.25 -26.40
CA ILE A 25 27.72 -6.81 -27.19
C ILE A 25 26.56 -7.22 -26.26
N ARG A 26 26.84 -8.00 -25.21
CA ARG A 26 25.81 -8.44 -24.25
C ARG A 26 25.14 -7.25 -23.54
N ILE A 27 25.88 -6.21 -23.17
CA ILE A 27 25.29 -4.99 -22.60
C ILE A 27 24.28 -4.37 -23.59
N LYS A 28 24.65 -4.27 -24.86
CA LYS A 28 23.78 -3.68 -25.90
C LYS A 28 22.56 -4.53 -26.22
N GLU A 29 22.72 -5.84 -26.33
CA GLU A 29 21.69 -6.75 -26.83
C GLU A 29 20.77 -7.29 -25.72
N GLU A 30 21.28 -7.50 -24.51
CA GLU A 30 20.52 -8.10 -23.40
C GLU A 30 20.18 -7.08 -22.32
N VAL A 31 21.19 -6.36 -21.82
CA VAL A 31 21.02 -5.51 -20.62
C VAL A 31 20.21 -4.26 -20.94
N ILE A 32 20.54 -3.54 -22.01
CA ILE A 32 19.87 -2.28 -22.38
C ILE A 32 18.37 -2.48 -22.67
N PRO A 33 17.93 -3.48 -23.46
CA PRO A 33 16.51 -3.71 -23.70
C PRO A 33 15.74 -4.04 -22.41
N LYS A 34 16.30 -4.92 -21.56
CA LYS A 34 15.71 -5.25 -20.25
C LYS A 34 15.61 -4.00 -19.38
N LEU A 35 16.68 -3.19 -19.28
CA LEU A 35 16.67 -1.93 -18.53
C LEU A 35 15.57 -0.98 -19.00
N LYS A 36 15.40 -0.81 -20.31
CA LYS A 36 14.32 0.04 -20.87
C LYS A 36 12.93 -0.47 -20.50
N ALA A 37 12.73 -1.79 -20.37
CA ALA A 37 11.45 -2.37 -19.96
C ALA A 37 11.08 -2.08 -18.49
N PHE A 38 12.08 -1.78 -17.66
CA PHE A 38 11.91 -1.37 -16.26
C PHE A 38 11.75 0.16 -16.08
N ALA A 39 11.98 0.95 -17.14
CA ALA A 39 11.79 2.39 -17.10
C ALA A 39 10.36 2.74 -16.64
N GLY A 40 10.26 3.48 -15.53
CA GLY A 40 8.98 3.89 -14.92
C GLY A 40 8.30 2.84 -14.03
N LYS A 41 8.82 1.61 -13.94
CA LYS A 41 8.31 0.56 -13.03
C LYS A 41 9.13 0.44 -11.75
N THR A 42 10.42 0.74 -11.84
CA THR A 42 11.36 0.70 -10.71
C THR A 42 11.95 2.08 -10.46
N SER A 43 12.36 2.35 -9.23
CA SER A 43 13.07 3.57 -8.83
C SER A 43 14.41 3.19 -8.21
N PHE A 44 15.45 3.94 -8.53
CA PHE A 44 16.78 3.74 -7.97
C PHE A 44 17.21 5.01 -7.24
N ASP A 45 17.67 4.86 -6.01
CA ASP A 45 18.23 5.96 -5.23
C ASP A 45 19.74 6.05 -5.47
N GLY A 46 20.11 6.78 -6.53
CA GLY A 46 21.50 6.96 -6.94
C GLY A 46 22.05 5.89 -7.89
N VAL A 47 23.29 6.13 -8.33
CA VAL A 47 23.99 5.30 -9.32
C VAL A 47 24.28 3.90 -8.78
N THR A 48 24.62 3.76 -7.49
CA THR A 48 25.07 2.48 -6.93
C THR A 48 23.99 1.38 -6.98
N PRO A 49 22.73 1.61 -6.52
CA PRO A 49 21.66 0.62 -6.67
C PRO A 49 21.36 0.29 -8.14
N PHE A 50 21.35 1.30 -9.01
CA PHE A 50 21.15 1.10 -10.44
C PHE A 50 22.25 0.22 -11.06
N SER A 51 23.52 0.46 -10.74
CA SER A 51 24.64 -0.33 -11.23
C SER A 51 24.61 -1.77 -10.72
N ARG A 52 24.14 -2.01 -9.49
CA ARG A 52 23.91 -3.37 -8.96
C ARG A 52 22.88 -4.12 -9.78
N PHE A 53 21.74 -3.47 -10.05
CA PHE A 53 20.70 -4.02 -10.90
C PHE A 53 21.19 -4.31 -12.33
N CYS A 54 21.99 -3.43 -12.91
CA CYS A 54 22.60 -3.67 -14.22
C CYS A 54 23.54 -4.88 -14.21
N ALA A 55 24.28 -5.10 -13.11
CA ALA A 55 25.14 -6.27 -12.96
C ALA A 55 24.32 -7.56 -12.84
N GLU A 56 23.20 -7.53 -12.11
CA GLU A 56 22.26 -8.66 -12.01
C GLU A 56 21.69 -9.01 -13.39
N LEU A 57 21.20 -8.02 -14.14
CA LEU A 57 20.69 -8.22 -15.50
C LEU A 57 21.74 -8.76 -16.48
N TYR A 58 23.01 -8.36 -16.31
CA TYR A 58 24.10 -8.89 -17.13
C TYR A 58 24.39 -10.36 -16.80
N ASN A 59 24.44 -10.68 -15.50
CA ASN A 59 24.78 -12.01 -15.00
C ASN A 59 23.64 -13.02 -15.16
N ASP A 60 22.42 -12.53 -15.39
CA ASP A 60 21.26 -13.35 -15.74
C ASP A 60 21.52 -14.12 -17.05
N GLY A 61 21.38 -15.45 -17.00
CA GLY A 61 21.59 -16.35 -18.14
C GLY A 61 23.03 -16.33 -18.70
N LEU A 62 24.05 -16.09 -17.88
CA LEU A 62 25.44 -16.06 -18.35
C LEU A 62 25.93 -17.47 -18.75
N PRO A 63 26.56 -17.64 -19.93
CA PRO A 63 27.17 -18.91 -20.32
C PRO A 63 28.21 -19.39 -19.31
N VAL A 64 28.31 -20.71 -19.11
CA VAL A 64 29.18 -21.36 -18.10
C VAL A 64 30.66 -20.95 -18.23
N ASN A 65 31.11 -20.62 -19.45
CA ASN A 65 32.47 -20.21 -19.75
C ASN A 65 32.77 -18.73 -19.50
N GLU A 66 31.76 -17.90 -19.23
CA GLU A 66 31.91 -16.46 -19.03
C GLU A 66 31.89 -16.09 -17.54
N LYS A 67 32.70 -15.10 -17.17
CA LYS A 67 32.81 -14.66 -15.77
C LYS A 67 31.77 -13.60 -15.46
N PRO A 68 31.10 -13.69 -14.28
CA PRO A 68 30.17 -12.65 -13.85
C PRO A 68 30.89 -11.32 -13.67
N ILE A 69 30.14 -10.24 -13.84
CA ILE A 69 30.63 -8.88 -13.61
C ILE A 69 30.06 -8.33 -12.31
N GLY A 70 30.87 -7.52 -11.62
CA GLY A 70 30.41 -6.74 -10.47
C GLY A 70 29.93 -5.37 -10.92
N TYR A 71 29.07 -4.74 -10.11
CA TYR A 71 28.58 -3.38 -10.36
C TYR A 71 29.72 -2.35 -10.49
N ARG A 72 30.81 -2.51 -9.74
CA ARG A 72 31.99 -1.63 -9.84
C ARG A 72 32.65 -1.72 -11.21
N THR A 73 32.69 -2.90 -11.83
CA THR A 73 33.26 -3.08 -13.17
C THR A 73 32.47 -2.31 -14.24
N LEU A 74 31.15 -2.17 -14.06
CA LEU A 74 30.30 -1.37 -14.96
C LEU A 74 30.53 0.14 -14.80
N VAL A 75 30.78 0.59 -13.57
CA VAL A 75 30.96 2.03 -13.25
C VAL A 75 32.39 2.50 -13.54
N GLN A 76 33.40 1.69 -13.22
CA GLN A 76 34.81 2.04 -13.37
C GLN A 76 35.34 1.91 -14.80
N ASN A 77 34.60 1.23 -15.68
CA ASN A 77 34.96 1.13 -17.08
C ASN A 77 34.11 2.12 -17.89
N ASP A 78 34.76 3.17 -18.38
CA ASP A 78 34.13 4.23 -19.17
C ASP A 78 33.40 3.70 -20.41
N GLU A 79 33.90 2.63 -21.06
CA GLU A 79 33.24 2.04 -22.23
C GLU A 79 31.88 1.43 -21.87
N TYR A 80 31.78 0.79 -20.71
CA TYR A 80 30.53 0.17 -20.25
C TYR A 80 29.59 1.24 -19.69
N TRP A 81 30.12 2.19 -18.93
CA TRP A 81 29.33 3.29 -18.39
C TRP A 81 28.78 4.20 -19.48
N ALA A 82 29.52 4.45 -20.56
CA ALA A 82 29.04 5.23 -21.71
C ALA A 82 27.80 4.61 -22.38
N LEU A 83 27.60 3.30 -22.25
CA LEU A 83 26.42 2.61 -22.79
C LEU A 83 25.21 2.70 -21.85
N ILE A 84 25.43 2.57 -20.54
CA ILE A 84 24.37 2.39 -19.55
C ILE A 84 24.05 3.70 -18.82
N GLY A 85 25.05 4.52 -18.54
CA GLY A 85 24.95 5.81 -17.85
C GLY A 85 23.94 6.76 -18.50
N PRO A 86 23.92 6.96 -19.83
CA PRO A 86 22.90 7.82 -20.46
C PRO A 86 21.46 7.35 -20.20
N ILE A 87 21.24 6.05 -20.01
CA ILE A 87 19.91 5.50 -19.70
C ILE A 87 19.55 5.83 -18.25
N TYR A 88 20.50 5.70 -17.32
CA TYR A 88 20.33 6.13 -15.93
C TYR A 88 19.92 7.60 -15.85
N TYR A 89 20.70 8.48 -16.49
CA TYR A 89 20.44 9.91 -16.48
C TYR A 89 19.11 10.29 -17.14
N LYS A 90 18.68 9.52 -18.15
CA LYS A 90 17.42 9.79 -18.86
C LYS A 90 16.18 9.42 -18.07
N TYR A 91 16.21 8.32 -17.31
CA TYR A 91 15.00 7.73 -16.72
C TYR A 91 14.97 7.74 -15.19
N TRP A 92 16.13 7.87 -14.53
CA TRP A 92 16.29 7.69 -13.09
C TRP A 92 17.07 8.78 -12.38
N ASP A 93 17.89 9.57 -13.07
CA ASP A 93 18.41 10.81 -12.48
C ASP A 93 17.28 11.86 -12.42
N SER A 94 16.86 12.15 -11.19
CA SER A 94 15.76 13.02 -10.82
C SER A 94 16.08 14.50 -10.99
N THR A 95 17.33 14.88 -11.30
CA THR A 95 17.69 16.28 -11.56
C THR A 95 16.95 16.92 -12.74
N GLY A 96 16.33 16.12 -13.63
CA GLY A 96 15.45 16.60 -14.71
C GLY A 96 14.04 15.99 -14.79
N THR A 97 13.73 14.93 -14.03
CA THR A 97 12.53 14.09 -14.27
C THR A 97 11.40 14.19 -13.23
N GLU A 98 11.62 14.79 -12.06
CA GLU A 98 10.55 15.07 -11.07
C GLU A 98 9.43 15.92 -11.72
N SER A 99 9.82 16.98 -12.45
CA SER A 99 8.86 17.85 -13.13
C SER A 99 8.04 17.18 -14.24
N THR A 100 8.57 16.13 -14.87
CA THR A 100 7.85 15.38 -15.92
C THR A 100 6.97 14.28 -15.33
N LYS A 101 7.39 13.65 -14.23
CA LYS A 101 6.56 12.71 -13.48
C LYS A 101 5.37 13.42 -12.85
N ASP A 102 5.55 14.56 -12.20
CA ASP A 102 4.44 15.33 -11.63
C ASP A 102 3.46 15.82 -12.70
N LYS A 103 3.96 16.23 -13.87
CA LYS A 103 3.10 16.61 -15.01
C LYS A 103 2.31 15.42 -15.58
N LEU A 104 2.91 14.22 -15.62
CA LEU A 104 2.23 13.02 -16.12
C LEU A 104 1.25 12.44 -15.09
N VAL A 105 1.61 12.43 -13.81
CA VAL A 105 0.72 12.08 -12.69
C VAL A 105 -0.43 13.06 -12.61
N GLY A 106 -0.18 14.36 -12.75
CA GLY A 106 -1.21 15.39 -12.84
C GLY A 106 -2.17 15.16 -14.02
N LYS A 107 -1.65 14.87 -15.23
CA LYS A 107 -2.48 14.56 -16.40
C LYS A 107 -3.29 13.27 -16.25
N LEU A 108 -2.74 12.24 -15.60
CA LEU A 108 -3.45 10.99 -15.31
C LEU A 108 -4.51 11.17 -14.23
N ALA A 109 -4.24 11.99 -13.21
CA ALA A 109 -5.19 12.35 -12.16
C ALA A 109 -6.37 13.13 -12.74
N VAL A 110 -6.11 14.09 -13.64
CA VAL A 110 -7.17 14.85 -14.33
C VAL A 110 -8.03 13.91 -15.20
N LYS A 111 -7.43 13.03 -16.01
CA LYS A 111 -8.21 12.06 -16.81
C LYS A 111 -9.04 11.09 -15.97
N ARG A 112 -8.53 10.64 -14.82
CA ARG A 112 -9.30 9.81 -13.89
C ARG A 112 -10.45 10.60 -13.26
N ALA A 113 -10.22 11.86 -12.90
CA ALA A 113 -11.25 12.74 -12.37
C ALA A 113 -12.37 12.97 -13.40
N ASP A 114 -12.02 13.22 -14.67
CA ASP A 114 -12.99 13.43 -15.75
C ASP A 114 -13.84 12.16 -16.00
N LEU A 115 -13.22 10.98 -16.00
CA LEU A 115 -13.93 9.71 -16.15
C LEU A 115 -14.85 9.42 -14.97
N LEU A 116 -14.36 9.64 -13.74
CA LEU A 116 -15.17 9.50 -12.53
C LEU A 116 -16.34 10.49 -12.52
N GLN A 117 -16.14 11.71 -12.99
CA GLN A 117 -17.20 12.71 -13.10
C GLN A 117 -18.25 12.32 -14.13
N ALA A 118 -17.83 11.81 -15.29
CA ALA A 118 -18.75 11.28 -16.31
C ALA A 118 -19.57 10.08 -15.79
N ASP A 119 -18.94 9.17 -15.04
CA ASP A 119 -19.63 8.04 -14.42
C ASP A 119 -20.62 8.49 -13.33
N VAL A 120 -20.25 9.49 -12.51
CA VAL A 120 -21.17 10.08 -11.52
C VAL A 120 -22.37 10.72 -12.20
N GLU A 121 -22.18 11.43 -13.31
CA GLU A 121 -23.29 12.03 -14.06
C GLU A 121 -24.19 10.97 -14.70
N ARG A 122 -23.61 9.88 -15.24
CA ARG A 122 -24.37 8.75 -15.77
C ARG A 122 -25.19 8.07 -14.68
N LEU A 123 -24.58 7.75 -13.54
CA LEU A 123 -25.25 7.12 -12.40
C LEU A 123 -26.36 7.99 -11.81
N LYS A 124 -26.18 9.32 -11.77
CA LYS A 124 -27.24 10.26 -11.37
C LYS A 124 -28.44 10.19 -12.32
N LYS A 125 -28.19 10.19 -13.64
CA LYS A 125 -29.26 10.06 -14.64
C LYS A 125 -30.01 8.73 -14.51
N GLU A 126 -29.30 7.63 -14.28
CA GLU A 126 -29.92 6.32 -14.04
C GLU A 126 -30.75 6.31 -12.75
N ALA A 127 -30.23 6.87 -11.66
CA ALA A 127 -30.96 6.99 -10.40
C ALA A 127 -32.23 7.85 -10.54
N ASP A 128 -32.16 8.94 -11.29
CA ASP A 128 -33.31 9.82 -11.51
C ASP A 128 -34.35 9.16 -12.44
N ALA A 129 -33.91 8.41 -13.45
CA ALA A 129 -34.79 7.61 -14.30
C ALA A 129 -35.51 6.51 -13.50
N LEU A 130 -34.78 5.78 -12.64
CA LEU A 130 -35.35 4.77 -11.75
C LEU A 130 -36.32 5.38 -10.74
N ARG A 131 -35.98 6.54 -10.16
CA ARG A 131 -36.91 7.29 -9.28
C ARG A 131 -38.16 7.73 -10.02
N ALA A 132 -38.04 8.19 -11.27
CA ALA A 132 -39.18 8.57 -12.09
C ALA A 132 -40.07 7.37 -12.38
N ALA A 133 -39.49 6.22 -12.76
CA ALA A 133 -40.22 4.97 -12.97
C ALA A 133 -40.94 4.49 -11.70
N LEU A 134 -40.27 4.54 -10.54
CA LEU A 134 -40.87 4.17 -9.25
C LEU A 134 -42.03 5.10 -8.85
N ARG A 135 -41.93 6.41 -9.12
CA ARG A 135 -43.05 7.35 -8.91
C ARG A 135 -44.24 7.04 -9.81
N ILE A 136 -44.00 6.68 -11.08
CA ILE A 136 -45.04 6.28 -12.03
C ILE A 136 -45.77 5.01 -11.54
N HIS A 137 -45.05 4.10 -10.87
CA HIS A 137 -45.61 2.90 -10.26
C HIS A 137 -46.25 3.11 -8.87
N GLY A 138 -46.43 4.35 -8.42
CA GLY A 138 -47.13 4.66 -7.16
C GLY A 138 -46.29 4.49 -5.89
N ALA A 139 -44.98 4.26 -6.01
CA ALA A 139 -44.09 4.26 -4.86
C ALA A 139 -43.80 5.70 -4.42
N SER A 140 -44.32 6.08 -3.25
CA SER A 140 -43.94 7.34 -2.60
C SER A 140 -42.50 7.22 -2.08
N PRO A 141 -41.64 8.24 -2.26
CA PRO A 141 -40.31 8.22 -1.68
C PRO A 141 -40.44 8.24 -0.16
N ALA A 142 -40.23 7.08 0.47
CA ALA A 142 -39.90 7.04 1.88
C ALA A 142 -38.59 7.81 2.05
N PRO A 143 -38.51 8.81 2.96
CA PRO A 143 -37.24 9.44 3.26
C PRO A 143 -36.28 8.34 3.71
N LEU A 144 -35.21 8.13 2.94
CA LEU A 144 -34.08 7.35 3.43
C LEU A 144 -33.62 8.08 4.71
N PRO A 145 -33.56 7.40 5.86
CA PRO A 145 -32.98 8.03 7.04
C PRO A 145 -31.56 8.43 6.67
N ASP A 146 -31.29 9.73 6.72
CA ASP A 146 -29.95 10.27 6.52
C ASP A 146 -29.01 9.52 7.47
N ALA A 147 -28.12 8.70 6.91
CA ALA A 147 -27.13 7.92 7.67
C ALA A 147 -26.09 8.81 8.40
N LYS A 148 -26.35 10.12 8.51
CA LYS A 148 -25.52 11.15 9.12
C LYS A 148 -26.23 11.97 10.19
N HIS A 149 -27.43 11.60 10.62
CA HIS A 149 -27.92 12.06 11.92
C HIS A 149 -27.50 11.04 12.97
N THR A 150 -26.25 11.16 13.43
CA THR A 150 -25.88 10.61 14.74
C THR A 150 -26.74 11.38 15.73
N ASP A 151 -27.85 10.75 16.13
CA ASP A 151 -28.89 11.36 16.94
C ASP A 151 -28.25 11.73 18.30
N GLN A 152 -27.75 12.97 18.42
CA GLN A 152 -27.05 13.45 19.60
C GLN A 152 -27.94 13.32 20.84
N GLY A 153 -29.26 13.43 20.65
CA GLY A 153 -30.26 13.16 21.67
C GLY A 153 -30.27 11.70 22.12
N PHE A 154 -30.14 10.75 21.18
CA PHE A 154 -30.01 9.33 21.50
C PHE A 154 -28.72 9.04 22.26
N MET A 155 -27.57 9.54 21.79
CA MET A 155 -26.27 9.31 22.44
C MET A 155 -26.24 9.91 23.86
N ALA A 156 -26.84 11.08 24.07
CA ALA A 156 -26.96 11.69 25.39
C ALA A 156 -27.89 10.90 26.33
N LYS A 157 -29.00 10.35 25.82
CA LYS A 157 -29.88 9.47 26.59
C LYS A 157 -29.18 8.16 26.94
N PHE A 158 -28.50 7.55 25.98
CA PHE A 158 -27.71 6.34 26.15
C PHE A 158 -26.64 6.52 27.24
N ASP A 159 -25.85 7.60 27.19
CA ASP A 159 -24.84 7.91 28.23
C ASP A 159 -25.47 8.04 29.62
N LYS A 160 -26.62 8.72 29.75
CA LYS A 160 -27.34 8.85 31.02
C LYS A 160 -27.83 7.49 31.55
N THR A 161 -28.36 6.64 30.68
CA THR A 161 -28.83 5.30 31.04
C THR A 161 -27.68 4.42 31.51
N CYS A 162 -26.53 4.44 30.81
CA CYS A 162 -25.35 3.70 31.24
C CYS A 162 -24.81 4.21 32.58
N ARG A 163 -24.81 5.52 32.84
CA ARG A 163 -24.43 6.07 34.16
C ARG A 163 -25.36 5.60 35.27
N ALA A 164 -26.67 5.60 35.03
CA ALA A 164 -27.65 5.13 36.00
C ALA A 164 -27.45 3.64 36.31
N LEU A 165 -27.25 2.82 35.28
CA LEU A 165 -26.99 1.39 35.44
C LEU A 165 -25.70 1.14 36.22
N LYS A 166 -24.62 1.87 35.90
CA LYS A 166 -23.36 1.79 36.66
C LYS A 166 -23.56 2.17 38.13
N LEU A 167 -24.33 3.22 38.42
CA LEU A 167 -24.60 3.63 39.80
C LEU A 167 -25.36 2.56 40.58
N VAL A 168 -26.34 1.91 39.95
CA VAL A 168 -27.08 0.78 40.56
C VAL A 168 -26.16 -0.41 40.83
N LEU A 169 -25.28 -0.76 39.88
CA LEU A 169 -24.32 -1.84 40.05
C LEU A 169 -23.30 -1.52 41.15
N ASP A 170 -22.75 -0.30 41.17
CA ASP A 170 -21.80 0.13 42.19
C ASP A 170 -22.46 0.18 43.58
N ALA A 171 -23.73 0.56 43.68
CA ALA A 171 -24.50 0.58 44.93
C ALA A 171 -25.01 -0.81 45.37
N SER A 172 -24.85 -1.84 44.55
CA SER A 172 -25.34 -3.19 44.84
C SER A 172 -24.36 -4.05 45.65
N ASP A 173 -23.28 -3.46 46.18
CA ASP A 173 -22.33 -4.09 47.12
C ASP A 173 -21.96 -5.54 46.79
N GLY A 174 -21.57 -5.78 45.52
CA GLY A 174 -21.10 -7.09 45.06
C GLY A 174 -22.19 -8.12 44.77
N MET A 175 -23.47 -7.76 44.86
CA MET A 175 -24.58 -8.62 44.44
C MET A 175 -24.56 -8.86 42.92
N PHE A 176 -24.23 -7.82 42.14
CA PHE A 176 -24.08 -7.89 40.70
C PHE A 176 -22.66 -7.51 40.28
N ALA A 177 -22.06 -8.30 39.40
CA ALA A 177 -20.72 -8.08 38.88
C ALA A 177 -20.74 -8.00 37.35
N VAL A 178 -19.94 -7.09 36.79
CA VAL A 178 -19.74 -6.98 35.34
C VAL A 178 -18.51 -7.76 34.95
N ASP A 179 -18.69 -8.88 34.25
CA ASP A 179 -17.59 -9.64 33.68
C ASP A 179 -17.20 -9.06 32.33
N MET A 180 -16.11 -8.29 32.34
CA MET A 180 -15.56 -7.62 31.15
C MET A 180 -14.94 -8.57 30.13
N GLN A 181 -14.61 -9.80 30.53
CA GLN A 181 -14.00 -10.82 29.67
C GLN A 181 -15.07 -11.67 29.00
N ALA A 182 -16.06 -12.12 29.75
CA ALA A 182 -17.20 -12.89 29.23
C ALA A 182 -18.31 -12.00 28.64
N ASN A 183 -18.18 -10.67 28.72
CA ASN A 183 -19.15 -9.67 28.26
C ASN A 183 -20.56 -9.89 28.81
N LYS A 184 -20.69 -10.17 30.11
CA LYS A 184 -21.97 -10.43 30.78
C LYS A 184 -22.06 -9.76 32.15
N ILE A 185 -23.28 -9.56 32.64
CA ILE A 185 -23.55 -9.17 34.03
C ILE A 185 -24.00 -10.43 34.76
N THR A 186 -23.39 -10.72 35.91
CA THR A 186 -23.67 -11.90 36.72
C THR A 186 -24.17 -11.52 38.11
N CYS A 187 -25.10 -12.28 38.67
CA CYS A 187 -25.56 -12.17 40.04
C CYS A 187 -24.90 -13.24 40.91
N ALA A 188 -24.33 -12.85 42.04
CA ALA A 188 -23.68 -13.77 42.98
C ALA A 188 -24.66 -14.75 43.66
N PHE A 189 -25.97 -14.51 43.54
CA PHE A 189 -27.02 -15.27 44.22
C PHE A 189 -27.92 -16.06 43.27
N ASN A 190 -27.61 -16.07 41.97
CA ASN A 190 -28.41 -16.79 40.98
C ASN A 190 -27.60 -17.93 40.35
N ASP A 191 -27.70 -19.11 40.97
CA ASP A 191 -26.98 -20.32 40.53
C ASP A 191 -27.53 -20.91 39.21
N LEU A 192 -28.67 -20.42 38.72
CA LEU A 192 -29.33 -20.89 37.49
C LEU A 192 -29.29 -19.83 36.38
N GLU A 193 -28.23 -19.01 36.33
CA GLU A 193 -28.08 -18.03 35.25
C GLU A 193 -27.91 -18.68 33.88
N PRO A 194 -28.60 -18.16 32.84
CA PRO A 194 -28.33 -18.51 31.46
C PRO A 194 -26.86 -18.25 31.10
N THR A 195 -26.36 -18.93 30.06
CA THR A 195 -24.98 -18.73 29.57
C THR A 195 -24.68 -17.27 29.18
N GLU A 196 -25.72 -16.52 28.82
CA GLU A 196 -25.66 -15.10 28.45
C GLU A 196 -25.56 -14.15 29.67
N GLY A 197 -25.79 -14.65 30.89
CA GLY A 197 -25.81 -13.89 32.14
C GLY A 197 -27.21 -13.40 32.54
N LEU A 198 -27.27 -12.48 33.49
CA LEU A 198 -28.51 -11.96 34.08
C LEU A 198 -29.33 -11.10 33.10
N ALA A 199 -28.67 -10.44 32.14
CA ALA A 199 -29.29 -9.52 31.21
C ALA A 199 -28.96 -9.89 29.75
N PRO A 200 -29.87 -9.59 28.79
CA PRO A 200 -29.65 -9.88 27.38
C PRO A 200 -28.39 -9.24 26.82
N ARG A 201 -27.73 -9.98 25.91
CA ARG A 201 -26.44 -9.59 25.32
C ARG A 201 -26.52 -8.25 24.58
N GLU A 202 -27.65 -7.94 23.94
CA GLU A 202 -27.89 -6.70 23.21
C GLU A 202 -27.85 -5.45 24.12
N LEU A 203 -28.11 -5.62 25.42
CA LEU A 203 -28.03 -4.54 26.41
C LEU A 203 -26.66 -4.48 27.09
N VAL A 204 -26.05 -5.64 27.35
CA VAL A 204 -24.79 -5.74 28.08
C VAL A 204 -23.59 -5.32 27.23
N GLU A 205 -23.55 -5.72 25.95
CA GLU A 205 -22.41 -5.39 25.07
C GLU A 205 -22.22 -3.87 24.89
N PRO A 206 -23.26 -3.06 24.58
CA PRO A 206 -23.09 -1.61 24.48
C PRO A 206 -22.67 -0.96 25.79
N PHE A 207 -23.16 -1.49 26.93
CA PHE A 207 -22.81 -0.99 28.25
C PHE A 207 -21.35 -1.28 28.62
N ILE A 208 -20.86 -2.49 28.33
CA ILE A 208 -19.45 -2.86 28.55
C ILE A 208 -18.53 -2.05 27.63
N ALA A 209 -18.92 -1.85 26.36
CA ALA A 209 -18.20 -0.97 25.44
C ALA A 209 -18.14 0.47 25.97
N TRP A 210 -19.24 0.97 26.54
CA TRP A 210 -19.29 2.27 27.19
C TRP A 210 -18.33 2.35 28.39
N ILE A 211 -18.30 1.36 29.29
CA ILE A 211 -17.35 1.34 30.42
C ILE A 211 -15.90 1.34 29.92
N LYS A 212 -15.56 0.44 29.00
CA LYS A 212 -14.20 0.32 28.40
C LYS A 212 -13.75 1.63 27.75
N SER A 213 -14.66 2.36 27.10
CA SER A 213 -14.35 3.66 26.48
C SER A 213 -14.02 4.75 27.51
N ARG A 214 -14.62 4.69 28.71
CA ARG A 214 -14.39 5.66 29.78
C ARG A 214 -13.15 5.35 30.60
N GLU A 215 -12.84 4.07 30.84
CA GLU A 215 -11.58 3.67 31.47
C GLU A 215 -10.37 4.11 30.64
N LYS A 216 -10.44 3.97 29.31
CA LYS A 216 -9.39 4.45 28.39
C LYS A 216 -9.20 5.97 28.43
N ASN A 217 -10.26 6.74 28.65
CA ASN A 217 -10.19 8.20 28.73
C ASN A 217 -9.75 8.72 30.10
N HIS A 218 -9.83 7.91 31.16
CA HIS A 218 -9.40 8.26 32.51
C HIS A 218 -8.00 7.73 32.89
N GLY A 219 -7.38 6.87 32.06
CA GLY A 219 -6.01 6.36 32.29
C GLY A 219 -4.86 7.24 31.76
N GLY A 220 -5.13 8.52 31.52
CA GLY A 220 -4.17 9.52 31.05
C GLY A 220 -3.99 10.68 32.03
N GLN A 221 -3.75 10.37 33.29
CA GLN A 221 -3.16 11.28 34.29
C GLN A 221 -2.26 10.47 35.22
#